data_AF-A0A7J6AFS5-F1
#
_entry.id   AF-A0A7J6AFS5-F1
#
_cell.length_a   1.000
_cell.length_b   1.000
_cell.length_c   1.000
_cell.angle_alpha   90.00
_cell.angle_beta   90.00
_cell.angle_gamma   90.00
#
_symmetry.space_group_name_H-M   'P 1'
#
loop_
_entity.id
_entity.type
_entity.pdbx_description
1 polymer ?
#
loop_
_entity_poly.entity_id
_entity_poly.type
_entity_poly.pdbx_seq_one_letter_code
_entity_poly.pdbx_strand_id
1 'polypeptide(L)'
;MKKDVRILLLGEPKVGKTSLIMSLVSEEFPDVVPYKVEEITIPADVTPERVPTHIVDYSEAEQTDEQLYQEISKANVICIVYAVNNRKSLEKVTSHWIPLINERTDKDSRVPLILVGNKSDLVEQSSMETVLHIMNKYTEIETCVECSAKNLKNISELFYYAQKAVLHPTGPLYCPERKQMKPACVRALTRIFKISDLDNNGILNDTELNFFQKVCFSSPLAPQALEDVKKVVKKNMSDGVCEDGLTLQGFLFLHTLFIQRGRHETTWAVLRHFGYDDDLELHQDYLFPLLRIPADCSTELNHNASLFLQSVFDKHDKDRDGALNPSELKDVFDVFPYMPWGPDVNNTVCTNDHGWITYQGFISQWTLTTYLDVQRCLEYLGYLGYSIIAEQDSQAAAITVTRSKWVDLQQKQTQRCVFHCNVFGSSGSGKSSFLQAFIGRNLNCQKTIRDEHKSHYAINMVHVYGQEKYLLLREICSDLEFVSESDLCCDVVCLIYDISDPNSFNYCVQVFKVFSHTWINGLADK
;
A
#
# COMPACT_ATOMS: atom_id res chain seq x y z
N MET A 1 -10.24 5.79 3.52
CA MET A 1 -11.06 6.94 3.04
C MET A 1 -11.89 7.48 4.19
N LYS A 2 -12.11 8.80 4.24
CA LYS A 2 -13.00 9.43 5.23
C LYS A 2 -14.43 8.90 5.11
N LYS A 3 -15.10 8.74 6.25
CA LYS A 3 -16.46 8.18 6.33
C LYS A 3 -17.54 9.23 6.11
N ASP A 4 -17.21 10.49 6.28
CA ASP A 4 -18.08 11.66 6.13
C ASP A 4 -17.22 12.88 5.78
N VAL A 5 -17.86 13.90 5.20
CA VAL A 5 -17.22 15.17 4.85
C VAL A 5 -18.00 16.32 5.46
N ARG A 6 -17.32 17.19 6.22
CA ARG A 6 -17.90 18.40 6.81
C ARG A 6 -17.43 19.67 6.12
N ILE A 7 -18.37 20.37 5.48
CA ILE A 7 -18.19 21.63 4.75
C ILE A 7 -18.67 22.78 5.62
N LEU A 8 -17.78 23.71 5.95
CA LEU A 8 -18.10 24.93 6.70
C LEU A 8 -18.15 26.15 5.76
N LEU A 9 -19.23 26.94 5.82
CA LEU A 9 -19.32 28.21 5.09
C LEU A 9 -18.98 29.38 6.01
N LEU A 10 -17.94 30.14 5.65
CA LEU A 10 -17.49 31.35 6.35
C LEU A 10 -17.55 32.58 5.44
N GLY A 11 -17.49 33.78 6.00
CA GLY A 11 -17.49 35.03 5.26
C GLY A 11 -18.32 36.13 5.92
N GLU A 12 -18.19 37.35 5.41
CA GLU A 12 -18.85 38.54 5.98
C GLU A 12 -20.39 38.41 6.04
N PRO A 13 -21.06 39.22 6.86
CA PRO A 13 -22.52 39.31 6.85
C PRO A 13 -23.09 39.63 5.47
N LYS A 14 -24.26 39.04 5.16
CA LYS A 14 -25.03 39.31 3.94
C LYS A 14 -24.34 38.97 2.61
N VAL A 15 -23.24 38.21 2.62
CA VAL A 15 -22.62 37.66 1.39
C VAL A 15 -23.43 36.52 0.76
N GLY A 16 -24.37 35.93 1.52
CA GLY A 16 -25.33 34.93 1.04
C GLY A 16 -24.96 33.48 1.33
N LYS A 17 -24.27 33.21 2.45
CA LYS A 17 -23.92 31.85 2.93
C LYS A 17 -25.17 30.98 3.10
N THR A 18 -26.10 31.43 3.94
CA THR A 18 -27.38 30.78 4.19
C THR A 18 -28.20 30.59 2.92
N SER A 19 -28.20 31.57 2.01
CA SER A 19 -28.90 31.46 0.73
C SER A 19 -28.32 30.37 -0.17
N LEU A 20 -26.98 30.19 -0.21
CA LEU A 20 -26.36 29.09 -0.97
C LEU A 20 -26.81 27.72 -0.44
N ILE A 21 -26.88 27.57 0.89
CA ILE A 21 -27.27 26.32 1.54
C ILE A 21 -28.75 26.02 1.29
N MET A 22 -29.63 27.00 1.53
CA MET A 22 -31.07 26.83 1.31
C MET A 22 -31.37 26.52 -0.16
N SER A 23 -30.76 27.24 -1.09
CA SER A 23 -30.96 27.01 -2.53
C SER A 23 -30.45 25.66 -3.02
N LEU A 24 -29.46 25.06 -2.35
CA LEU A 24 -29.07 23.68 -2.64
C LEU A 24 -30.17 22.68 -2.25
N VAL A 25 -30.83 22.91 -1.11
CA VAL A 25 -31.80 21.95 -0.54
C VAL A 25 -33.19 22.11 -1.13
N SER A 26 -33.65 23.35 -1.34
CA SER A 26 -34.99 23.62 -1.85
C SER A 26 -35.06 23.74 -3.37
N GLU A 27 -33.92 23.76 -4.07
CA GLU A 27 -33.82 24.01 -5.52
C GLU A 27 -34.52 25.31 -5.95
N GLU A 28 -34.63 26.29 -5.05
CA GLU A 28 -35.22 27.60 -5.31
C GLU A 28 -34.54 28.69 -4.48
N PHE A 29 -34.69 29.95 -4.88
CA PHE A 29 -34.17 31.07 -4.09
C PHE A 29 -35.16 31.42 -2.97
N PRO A 30 -34.72 31.45 -1.70
CA PRO A 30 -35.64 31.69 -0.59
C PRO A 30 -36.14 33.14 -0.51
N ASP A 31 -37.45 33.31 -0.32
CA ASP A 31 -38.08 34.62 -0.10
C ASP A 31 -37.63 35.26 1.23
N VAL A 32 -37.44 34.43 2.26
CA VAL A 32 -36.99 34.86 3.59
C VAL A 32 -35.77 34.04 3.98
N VAL A 33 -34.66 34.72 4.26
CA VAL A 33 -33.39 34.09 4.66
C VAL A 33 -33.19 34.31 6.16
N PRO A 34 -33.15 33.24 6.99
CA PRO A 34 -32.82 33.35 8.40
C PRO A 34 -31.35 33.77 8.60
N TYR A 35 -30.96 34.13 9.82
CA TYR A 35 -29.57 34.49 10.11
C TYR A 35 -28.61 33.28 10.01
N LYS A 36 -29.13 32.08 10.22
CA LYS A 36 -28.41 30.81 10.18
C LYS A 36 -29.39 29.68 9.84
N VAL A 37 -28.90 28.61 9.23
CA VAL A 37 -29.61 27.32 9.14
C VAL A 37 -28.94 26.26 10.04
N GLU A 38 -29.72 25.30 10.51
CA GLU A 38 -29.18 24.12 11.21
C GLU A 38 -28.29 23.29 10.26
N GLU A 39 -27.43 22.47 10.85
CA GLU A 39 -26.53 21.61 10.07
C GLU A 39 -27.32 20.67 9.17
N ILE A 40 -27.04 20.72 7.87
CA ILE A 40 -27.72 19.90 6.87
C ILE A 40 -26.84 18.72 6.52
N THR A 41 -27.42 17.52 6.51
CA THR A 41 -26.71 16.31 6.08
C THR A 41 -27.26 15.85 4.75
N ILE A 42 -26.41 15.85 3.72
CA ILE A 42 -26.70 15.20 2.43
C ILE A 42 -26.34 13.72 2.57
N PRO A 43 -27.31 12.80 2.44
CA PRO A 43 -27.05 11.37 2.54
C PRO A 43 -26.12 10.83 1.45
N ALA A 44 -25.38 9.78 1.75
CA ALA A 44 -24.38 9.19 0.86
C ALA A 44 -24.96 8.81 -0.51
N ASP A 45 -26.16 8.25 -0.54
CA ASP A 45 -26.87 7.79 -1.74
C ASP A 45 -27.21 8.91 -2.74
N VAL A 46 -27.21 10.16 -2.29
CA VAL A 46 -27.46 11.34 -3.13
C VAL A 46 -26.14 11.97 -3.62
N THR A 47 -25.01 11.70 -2.96
CA THR A 47 -23.71 12.27 -3.34
C THR A 47 -23.01 11.44 -4.43
N PRO A 48 -22.33 12.07 -5.41
CA PRO A 48 -21.58 11.34 -6.44
C PRO A 48 -20.53 10.38 -5.88
N GLU A 49 -19.86 10.79 -4.80
CA GLU A 49 -18.77 10.04 -4.16
C GLU A 49 -19.26 8.99 -3.15
N ARG A 50 -20.57 8.89 -2.92
CA ARG A 50 -21.19 8.00 -1.92
C ARG A 50 -20.70 8.22 -0.49
N VAL A 51 -20.43 9.48 -0.12
CA VAL A 51 -19.97 9.89 1.21
C VAL A 51 -20.95 10.91 1.80
N PRO A 52 -21.52 10.67 3.01
CA PRO A 52 -22.36 11.65 3.68
C PRO A 52 -21.66 13.00 3.82
N THR A 53 -22.38 14.08 3.52
CA THR A 53 -21.81 15.43 3.53
C THR A 53 -22.60 16.34 4.46
N HIS A 54 -21.93 16.87 5.47
CA HIS A 54 -22.45 17.79 6.45
C HIS A 54 -22.15 19.24 6.02
N ILE A 55 -23.17 20.07 5.88
CA ILE A 55 -23.05 21.48 5.48
C ILE A 55 -23.41 22.36 6.66
N VAL A 56 -22.50 23.25 6.99
CA VAL A 56 -22.54 24.03 8.23
C VAL A 56 -22.53 25.51 7.90
N ASP A 57 -23.55 26.22 8.35
CA ASP A 57 -23.66 27.67 8.24
C ASP A 57 -23.10 28.34 9.50
N TYR A 58 -22.19 29.28 9.32
CA TYR A 58 -21.74 30.14 10.41
C TYR A 58 -22.38 31.52 10.34
N SER A 59 -22.89 32.00 11.47
CA SER A 59 -23.46 33.35 11.60
C SER A 59 -22.96 34.06 12.85
N GLU A 60 -22.28 35.19 12.67
CA GLU A 60 -21.85 36.07 13.77
C GLU A 60 -23.01 36.64 14.60
N ALA A 61 -24.23 36.65 14.06
CA ALA A 61 -25.42 37.14 14.76
C ALA A 61 -25.93 36.16 15.81
N GLU A 62 -25.65 34.86 15.65
CA GLU A 62 -26.15 33.79 16.51
C GLU A 62 -25.04 33.01 17.23
N GLN A 63 -23.80 33.12 16.79
CA GLN A 63 -22.68 32.32 17.30
C GLN A 63 -21.52 33.17 17.82
N THR A 64 -20.90 32.72 18.91
CA THR A 64 -19.71 33.37 19.49
C THR A 64 -18.43 32.98 18.74
N ASP A 65 -17.35 33.71 19.03
CA ASP A 65 -16.02 33.39 18.50
C ASP A 65 -15.53 32.00 18.94
N GLU A 66 -15.82 31.57 20.19
CA GLU A 66 -15.48 30.22 20.64
C GLU A 66 -16.18 29.14 19.81
N GLN A 67 -17.45 29.37 19.44
CA GLN A 67 -18.19 28.46 18.58
C GLN A 67 -17.59 28.45 17.16
N LEU A 68 -17.25 29.62 16.60
CA LEU A 68 -16.55 29.70 15.31
C LEU A 68 -15.27 28.85 15.31
N TYR A 69 -14.46 28.94 16.37
CA TYR A 69 -13.21 28.17 16.46
C TYR A 69 -13.46 26.67 16.52
N GLN A 70 -14.50 26.24 17.24
CA GLN A 70 -14.92 24.84 17.25
C GLN A 70 -15.36 24.38 15.86
N GLU A 71 -16.12 25.21 15.14
CA GLU A 71 -16.56 24.90 13.77
C GLU A 71 -15.38 24.76 12.80
N ILE A 72 -14.40 25.67 12.88
CA ILE A 72 -13.17 25.61 12.09
C ILE A 72 -12.38 24.33 12.39
N SER A 73 -12.21 23.97 13.67
CA SER A 73 -11.45 22.76 14.06
C SER A 73 -12.09 21.45 13.58
N LYS A 74 -13.41 21.43 13.38
CA LYS A 74 -14.16 20.25 12.93
C LYS A 74 -14.29 20.19 11.40
N ALA A 75 -14.05 21.28 10.69
CA ALA A 75 -14.24 21.35 9.26
C ALA A 75 -13.25 20.45 8.52
N ASN A 76 -13.72 19.72 7.52
CA ASN A 76 -12.84 19.03 6.58
C ASN A 76 -12.49 19.90 5.38
N VAL A 77 -13.34 20.87 5.04
CA VAL A 77 -13.14 21.88 4.01
C VAL A 77 -13.89 23.15 4.41
N ILE A 78 -13.31 24.30 4.08
CA ILE A 78 -13.90 25.60 4.40
C ILE A 78 -14.16 26.39 3.12
N CYS A 79 -15.42 26.73 2.90
CA CYS A 79 -15.88 27.59 1.81
C CYS A 79 -15.94 29.04 2.30
N ILE A 80 -15.01 29.89 1.85
CA ILE A 80 -14.97 31.31 2.19
C ILE A 80 -15.78 32.08 1.16
N VAL A 81 -16.96 32.54 1.56
CA VAL A 81 -17.91 33.23 0.71
C VAL A 81 -17.70 34.74 0.76
N TYR A 82 -17.56 35.34 -0.42
CA TYR A 82 -17.59 36.78 -0.61
C TYR A 82 -18.67 37.13 -1.64
N ALA A 83 -19.14 38.37 -1.62
CA ALA A 83 -20.08 38.84 -2.62
C ALA A 83 -19.31 39.56 -3.74
N VAL A 84 -19.50 39.13 -5.00
CA VAL A 84 -18.75 39.69 -6.15
C VAL A 84 -19.03 41.19 -6.34
N ASN A 85 -20.20 41.67 -5.91
CA ASN A 85 -20.56 43.09 -5.95
C ASN A 85 -20.06 43.90 -4.74
N ASN A 86 -19.32 43.30 -3.80
CA ASN A 86 -18.80 43.96 -2.61
C ASN A 86 -17.30 43.69 -2.42
N ARG A 87 -16.47 44.59 -2.91
CA ARG A 87 -15.00 44.52 -2.81
C ARG A 87 -14.47 44.37 -1.37
N LYS A 88 -15.11 45.01 -0.38
CA LYS A 88 -14.69 44.90 1.04
C LYS A 88 -14.80 43.46 1.55
N SER A 89 -15.80 42.70 1.08
CA SER A 89 -15.95 41.30 1.47
C SER A 89 -14.82 40.41 0.92
N LEU A 90 -14.31 40.70 -0.27
CA LEU A 90 -13.14 40.02 -0.84
C LEU A 90 -11.84 40.40 -0.10
N GLU A 91 -11.68 41.68 0.28
CA GLU A 91 -10.51 42.13 1.07
C GLU A 91 -10.45 41.44 2.44
N LYS A 92 -11.61 41.18 3.06
CA LYS A 92 -11.75 40.44 4.33
C LYS A 92 -11.31 38.98 4.24
N VAL A 93 -11.42 38.34 3.08
CA VAL A 93 -10.92 36.98 2.85
C VAL A 93 -9.44 36.89 3.22
N THR A 94 -8.63 37.81 2.69
CA THR A 94 -7.16 37.78 2.88
C THR A 94 -6.69 38.45 4.18
N SER A 95 -7.42 39.46 4.66
CA SER A 95 -7.04 40.23 5.85
C SER A 95 -7.54 39.64 7.17
N HIS A 96 -8.57 38.79 7.14
CA HIS A 96 -9.18 38.24 8.34
C HIS A 96 -9.42 36.72 8.26
N TRP A 97 -10.22 36.24 7.30
CA TRP A 97 -10.69 34.86 7.29
C TRP A 97 -9.58 33.81 7.10
N ILE A 98 -8.71 33.97 6.10
CA ILE A 98 -7.59 33.05 5.89
C ILE A 98 -6.60 33.07 7.08
N PRO A 99 -6.14 34.23 7.57
CA PRO A 99 -5.30 34.29 8.77
C PRO A 99 -5.93 33.59 9.99
N LEU A 100 -7.23 33.79 10.22
CA LEU A 100 -7.94 33.18 11.34
C LEU A 100 -7.97 31.66 11.23
N ILE A 101 -8.28 31.12 10.05
CA ILE A 101 -8.29 29.68 9.81
C ILE A 101 -6.91 29.09 10.05
N ASN A 102 -5.86 29.74 9.53
CA ASN A 102 -4.48 29.29 9.70
C ASN A 102 -3.98 29.34 11.16
N GLU A 103 -4.51 30.24 11.99
CA GLU A 103 -4.20 30.31 13.43
C GLU A 103 -4.91 29.21 14.23
N ARG A 104 -6.00 28.65 13.69
CA ARG A 104 -6.90 27.71 14.40
C ARG A 104 -6.88 26.29 13.84
N THR A 105 -6.10 26.04 12.80
CA THR A 105 -5.89 24.72 12.21
C THR A 105 -4.47 24.24 12.50
N ASP A 106 -4.31 22.94 12.73
CA ASP A 106 -2.99 22.34 12.94
C ASP A 106 -2.14 22.51 11.67
N LYS A 107 -0.89 22.92 11.85
CA LYS A 107 0.04 23.14 10.73
C LYS A 107 0.29 21.86 9.92
N ASP A 108 0.16 20.71 10.56
CA ASP A 108 0.35 19.39 9.96
C ASP A 108 -0.94 18.85 9.30
N SER A 109 -2.11 19.44 9.59
CA SER A 109 -3.41 19.07 9.01
C SER A 109 -4.00 20.26 8.26
N ARG A 110 -3.52 20.46 7.01
CA ARG A 110 -4.00 21.54 6.15
C ARG A 110 -5.44 21.29 5.72
N VAL A 111 -6.37 22.11 6.20
CA VAL A 111 -7.77 22.11 5.77
C VAL A 111 -7.87 22.81 4.40
N PRO A 112 -8.37 22.16 3.34
CA PRO A 112 -8.55 22.78 2.03
C PRO A 112 -9.54 23.94 2.10
N LEU A 113 -9.24 25.00 1.35
CA LEU A 113 -10.06 26.21 1.24
C LEU A 113 -10.66 26.33 -0.16
N ILE A 114 -11.91 26.76 -0.23
CA ILE A 114 -12.58 27.12 -1.49
C ILE A 114 -13.06 28.55 -1.40
N LEU A 115 -12.69 29.35 -2.40
CA LEU A 115 -13.22 30.70 -2.53
C LEU A 115 -14.55 30.68 -3.28
N VAL A 116 -15.56 31.31 -2.70
CA VAL A 116 -16.91 31.34 -3.27
C VAL A 116 -17.32 32.77 -3.57
N GLY A 117 -17.34 33.11 -4.86
CA GLY A 117 -17.82 34.41 -5.34
C GLY A 117 -19.33 34.37 -5.57
N ASN A 118 -20.13 34.70 -4.56
CA ASN A 118 -21.59 34.68 -4.68
C ASN A 118 -22.16 36.00 -5.24
N LYS A 119 -23.42 35.96 -5.67
CA LYS A 119 -24.16 37.07 -6.32
C LYS A 119 -23.63 37.47 -7.70
N SER A 120 -23.13 36.48 -8.45
CA SER A 120 -22.68 36.69 -9.83
C SER A 120 -23.78 37.21 -10.77
N ASP A 121 -25.05 37.14 -10.38
CA ASP A 121 -26.17 37.77 -11.08
C ASP A 121 -26.17 39.31 -11.04
N LEU A 122 -25.40 39.92 -10.13
CA LEU A 122 -25.36 41.37 -9.95
C LEU A 122 -24.23 42.07 -10.72
N VAL A 123 -23.38 41.32 -11.43
CA VAL A 123 -22.19 41.86 -12.10
C VAL A 123 -22.01 41.17 -13.45
N GLU A 124 -21.73 41.96 -14.51
CA GLU A 124 -21.52 41.43 -15.87
C GLU A 124 -20.09 40.91 -16.11
N GLN A 125 -19.10 41.45 -15.40
CA GLN A 125 -17.67 41.08 -15.52
C GLN A 125 -17.14 40.50 -14.22
N SER A 126 -16.46 39.35 -14.30
CA SER A 126 -15.90 38.68 -13.14
C SER A 126 -14.60 39.34 -12.67
N SER A 127 -14.39 39.37 -11.36
CA SER A 127 -13.14 39.86 -10.74
C SER A 127 -12.05 38.77 -10.67
N MET A 128 -11.95 37.94 -11.72
CA MET A 128 -11.10 36.75 -11.75
C MET A 128 -9.61 37.06 -11.61
N GLU A 129 -9.11 38.18 -12.14
CA GLU A 129 -7.69 38.55 -12.01
C GLU A 129 -7.25 38.73 -10.55
N THR A 130 -8.11 39.36 -9.72
CA THR A 130 -7.82 39.57 -8.29
C THR A 130 -7.87 38.24 -7.54
N VAL A 131 -8.85 37.38 -7.86
CA VAL A 131 -8.98 36.05 -7.26
C VAL A 131 -7.78 35.17 -7.60
N LEU A 132 -7.32 35.17 -8.85
CA LEU A 132 -6.13 34.43 -9.27
C LEU A 132 -4.88 34.86 -8.50
N HIS A 133 -4.74 36.16 -8.20
CA HIS A 133 -3.65 36.65 -7.35
C HIS A 133 -3.72 36.10 -5.92
N ILE A 134 -4.93 36.02 -5.35
CA ILE A 134 -5.15 35.44 -4.02
C ILE A 134 -4.82 33.95 -4.01
N MET A 135 -5.29 33.19 -5.00
CA MET A 135 -4.99 31.76 -5.14
C MET A 135 -3.49 31.49 -5.27
N ASN A 136 -2.77 32.30 -6.05
CA ASN A 136 -1.31 32.18 -6.15
C ASN A 136 -0.57 32.52 -4.86
N LYS A 137 -1.18 33.33 -3.97
CA LYS A 137 -0.59 33.72 -2.69
C LYS A 137 -0.86 32.68 -1.58
N TYR A 138 -2.01 32.01 -1.61
CA TYR A 138 -2.45 31.07 -0.58
C TYR A 138 -2.65 29.68 -1.18
N THR A 139 -1.65 28.82 -0.97
CA THR A 139 -1.58 27.46 -1.52
C THR A 139 -2.65 26.51 -0.99
N GLU A 140 -3.30 26.86 0.12
CA GLU A 140 -4.40 26.13 0.73
C GLU A 140 -5.71 26.28 -0.06
N ILE A 141 -5.79 27.26 -0.97
CA ILE A 141 -6.96 27.47 -1.81
C ILE A 141 -6.87 26.53 -3.01
N GLU A 142 -7.71 25.50 -3.01
CA GLU A 142 -7.76 24.50 -4.08
C GLU A 142 -8.44 25.06 -5.33
N THR A 143 -9.54 25.80 -5.16
CA THR A 143 -10.30 26.35 -6.28
C THR A 143 -11.12 27.58 -5.90
N CYS A 144 -11.63 28.28 -6.92
CA CYS A 144 -12.64 29.31 -6.77
C CYS A 144 -13.86 28.98 -7.62
N VAL A 145 -15.05 29.14 -7.04
CA VAL A 145 -16.33 28.94 -7.71
C VAL A 145 -17.15 30.23 -7.63
N GLU A 146 -17.51 30.78 -8.79
CA GLU A 146 -18.47 31.88 -8.86
C GLU A 146 -19.90 31.35 -8.92
N CYS A 147 -20.73 31.73 -7.96
CA CYS A 147 -22.07 31.22 -7.77
C CYS A 147 -23.13 32.34 -7.85
N SER A 148 -24.38 31.97 -8.12
CA SER A 148 -25.53 32.83 -7.85
C SER A 148 -26.60 31.99 -7.17
N ALA A 149 -26.77 32.21 -5.87
CA ALA A 149 -27.88 31.60 -5.12
C ALA A 149 -29.24 31.95 -5.76
N LYS A 150 -29.38 33.19 -6.28
CA LYS A 150 -30.62 33.67 -6.90
C LYS A 150 -30.99 32.93 -8.17
N ASN A 151 -30.01 32.69 -9.03
CA ASN A 151 -30.22 32.02 -10.32
C ASN A 151 -29.86 30.53 -10.29
N LEU A 152 -29.60 29.96 -9.10
CA LEU A 152 -29.16 28.57 -8.89
C LEU A 152 -27.91 28.19 -9.71
N LYS A 153 -27.03 29.17 -9.97
CA LYS A 153 -25.83 28.96 -10.79
C LYS A 153 -24.69 28.45 -9.93
N ASN A 154 -24.06 27.35 -10.37
CA ASN A 154 -22.87 26.74 -9.78
C ASN A 154 -23.02 26.33 -8.30
N ILE A 155 -24.24 26.08 -7.84
CA ILE A 155 -24.52 25.70 -6.45
C ILE A 155 -24.06 24.27 -6.20
N SER A 156 -24.52 23.31 -7.02
CA SER A 156 -24.10 21.91 -6.91
C SER A 156 -22.60 21.74 -7.11
N GLU A 157 -22.01 22.49 -8.06
CA GLU A 157 -20.59 22.49 -8.36
C GLU A 157 -19.74 22.94 -7.16
N LEU A 158 -20.19 23.96 -6.41
CA LEU A 158 -19.51 24.40 -5.19
C LEU A 158 -19.34 23.26 -4.19
N PHE A 159 -20.44 22.59 -3.84
CA PHE A 159 -20.42 21.50 -2.86
C PHE A 159 -19.73 20.25 -3.39
N TYR A 160 -19.84 19.98 -4.70
CA TYR A 160 -19.07 18.94 -5.38
C TYR A 160 -17.56 19.18 -5.27
N TYR A 161 -17.07 20.37 -5.61
CA TYR A 161 -15.64 20.70 -5.50
C TYR A 161 -15.15 20.71 -4.05
N ALA A 162 -16.00 21.13 -3.10
CA ALA A 162 -15.71 21.04 -1.67
C ALA A 162 -15.50 19.60 -1.20
N GLN A 163 -16.42 18.71 -1.57
CA GLN A 163 -16.30 17.29 -1.28
C GLN A 163 -15.04 16.69 -1.94
N LYS A 164 -14.82 17.01 -3.22
CA LYS A 164 -13.67 16.52 -3.99
C LYS A 164 -12.33 16.95 -3.40
N ALA A 165 -12.20 18.20 -2.93
CA ALA A 165 -10.96 18.71 -2.32
C ALA A 165 -10.55 17.92 -1.06
N VAL A 166 -11.53 17.35 -0.34
CA VAL A 166 -11.28 16.49 0.82
C VAL A 166 -10.98 15.06 0.40
N LEU A 167 -11.77 14.53 -0.53
CA LEU A 167 -11.69 13.12 -0.93
C LEU A 167 -10.56 12.84 -1.92
N HIS A 168 -10.00 13.84 -2.58
CA HIS A 168 -8.95 13.69 -3.60
C HIS A 168 -7.96 14.85 -3.53
N PRO A 169 -7.22 15.02 -2.41
CA PRO A 169 -6.41 16.21 -2.19
C PRO A 169 -5.32 16.36 -3.25
N THR A 170 -5.16 17.57 -3.83
CA THR A 170 -4.10 17.82 -4.83
C THR A 170 -2.74 17.95 -4.16
N GLY A 171 -2.71 18.43 -2.91
CA GLY A 171 -1.51 18.72 -2.14
C GLY A 171 -0.46 17.61 -2.10
N PRO A 172 -0.80 16.34 -1.80
CA PRO A 172 0.16 15.23 -1.79
C PRO A 172 0.75 14.90 -3.18
N LEU A 173 -0.01 15.15 -4.25
CA LEU A 173 0.35 14.74 -5.61
C LEU A 173 1.26 15.74 -6.32
N TYR A 174 0.99 17.03 -6.18
CA TYR A 174 1.55 18.05 -7.07
C TYR A 174 1.98 19.32 -6.33
N CYS A 175 3.02 19.97 -6.85
CA CYS A 175 3.52 21.25 -6.38
C CYS A 175 3.21 22.31 -7.44
N PRO A 176 2.17 23.15 -7.24
CA PRO A 176 1.77 24.18 -8.19
C PRO A 176 2.89 25.17 -8.52
N GLU A 177 3.72 25.53 -7.53
CA GLU A 177 4.80 26.51 -7.68
C GLU A 177 5.89 26.03 -8.62
N ARG A 178 6.25 24.74 -8.51
CA ARG A 178 7.27 24.10 -9.36
C ARG A 178 6.70 23.53 -10.65
N LYS A 179 5.37 23.48 -10.77
CA LYS A 179 4.64 22.81 -11.85
C LYS A 179 5.08 21.35 -12.07
N GLN A 180 5.31 20.62 -10.97
CA GLN A 180 5.83 19.26 -10.99
C GLN A 180 5.13 18.39 -9.95
N MET A 181 5.04 17.08 -10.22
CA MET A 181 4.58 16.10 -9.24
C MET A 181 5.58 16.02 -8.06
N LYS A 182 5.06 15.80 -6.86
CA LYS A 182 5.90 15.64 -5.67
C LYS A 182 6.67 14.31 -5.72
N PRO A 183 7.88 14.23 -5.12
CA PRO A 183 8.68 13.01 -5.14
C PRO A 183 7.98 11.78 -4.59
N ALA A 184 7.14 11.91 -3.56
CA ALA A 184 6.37 10.79 -3.01
C ALA A 184 5.39 10.21 -4.04
N CYS A 185 4.66 11.07 -4.76
CA CYS A 185 3.74 10.66 -5.82
C CYS A 185 4.49 10.00 -6.99
N VAL A 186 5.63 10.55 -7.38
CA VAL A 186 6.50 9.94 -8.42
C VAL A 186 6.96 8.55 -8.00
N ARG A 187 7.40 8.35 -6.74
CA ARG A 187 7.80 7.03 -6.23
C ARG A 187 6.64 6.03 -6.25
N ALA A 188 5.46 6.43 -5.78
CA ALA A 188 4.27 5.58 -5.77
C ALA A 188 3.88 5.16 -7.20
N LEU A 189 3.76 6.12 -8.13
CA LEU A 189 3.45 5.84 -9.53
C LEU A 189 4.53 5.01 -10.24
N THR A 190 5.80 5.19 -9.87
CA THR A 190 6.91 4.36 -10.40
C THR A 190 6.79 2.91 -9.95
N ARG A 191 6.44 2.67 -8.69
CA ARG A 191 6.16 1.31 -8.21
C ARG A 191 4.96 0.70 -8.94
N ILE A 192 3.87 1.46 -9.11
CA ILE A 192 2.69 1.02 -9.84
C ILE A 192 3.04 0.64 -11.28
N PHE A 193 3.85 1.44 -11.95
CA PHE A 193 4.36 1.13 -13.29
C PHE A 193 5.13 -0.19 -13.30
N LYS A 194 6.10 -0.38 -12.38
CA LYS A 194 6.89 -1.62 -12.29
C LYS A 194 6.06 -2.88 -11.99
N ILE A 195 4.96 -2.74 -11.25
CA ILE A 195 4.02 -3.84 -10.99
C ILE A 195 3.17 -4.12 -12.23
N SER A 196 2.80 -3.09 -12.98
CA SER A 196 1.96 -3.20 -14.18
C SER A 196 2.72 -3.69 -15.42
N ASP A 197 4.03 -3.47 -15.46
CA ASP A 197 4.97 -4.01 -16.46
C ASP A 197 5.17 -5.50 -16.15
N LEU A 198 4.41 -6.38 -16.82
CA LEU A 198 4.32 -7.80 -16.46
C LEU A 198 5.50 -8.60 -17.02
N ASP A 199 6.12 -8.13 -18.09
CA ASP A 199 7.28 -8.77 -18.72
C ASP A 199 8.63 -8.09 -18.40
N ASN A 200 8.64 -6.98 -17.66
CA ASN A 200 9.81 -6.20 -17.22
C ASN A 200 10.66 -5.67 -18.37
N ASN A 201 10.04 -5.36 -19.49
CA ASN A 201 10.72 -4.79 -20.65
C ASN A 201 10.90 -3.25 -20.53
N GLY A 202 10.32 -2.62 -19.50
CA GLY A 202 10.40 -1.18 -19.24
C GLY A 202 9.34 -0.33 -19.96
N ILE A 203 8.37 -0.95 -20.63
CA ILE A 203 7.24 -0.33 -21.31
C ILE A 203 5.92 -1.03 -20.97
N LEU A 204 4.81 -0.30 -20.93
CA LEU A 204 3.48 -0.90 -20.86
C LEU A 204 2.91 -1.02 -22.27
N ASN A 205 2.86 -2.26 -22.77
CA ASN A 205 2.24 -2.57 -24.05
C ASN A 205 0.69 -2.52 -23.96
N ASP A 206 -0.01 -2.74 -25.08
CA ASP A 206 -1.47 -2.67 -25.10
C ASP A 206 -2.16 -3.69 -24.20
N THR A 207 -1.58 -4.89 -24.05
CA THR A 207 -2.13 -5.93 -23.18
C THR A 207 -2.03 -5.50 -21.71
N GLU A 208 -0.88 -4.98 -21.31
CA GLU A 208 -0.62 -4.51 -19.95
C GLU A 208 -1.42 -3.25 -19.62
N LEU A 209 -1.52 -2.30 -20.55
CA LEU A 209 -2.34 -1.11 -20.38
C LEU A 209 -3.83 -1.46 -20.26
N ASN A 210 -4.32 -2.43 -21.04
CA ASN A 210 -5.70 -2.89 -20.90
C ASN A 210 -5.94 -3.63 -19.58
N PHE A 211 -4.99 -4.44 -19.14
CA PHE A 211 -5.04 -5.08 -17.82
C PHE A 211 -5.09 -4.02 -16.71
N PHE A 212 -4.16 -3.06 -16.73
CA PHE A 212 -4.11 -1.93 -15.81
C PHE A 212 -5.43 -1.14 -15.77
N GLN A 213 -6.03 -0.85 -16.93
CA GLN A 213 -7.29 -0.13 -17.04
C GLN A 213 -8.47 -0.93 -16.47
N LYS A 214 -8.55 -2.23 -16.80
CA LYS A 214 -9.58 -3.14 -16.26
C LYS A 214 -9.51 -3.21 -14.74
N VAL A 215 -8.30 -3.34 -14.21
CA VAL A 215 -8.02 -3.43 -12.77
C VAL A 215 -8.40 -2.11 -12.07
N CYS A 216 -7.92 -0.96 -12.55
CA CYS A 216 -8.15 0.33 -11.87
C CYS A 216 -9.55 0.92 -12.08
N PHE A 217 -10.18 0.70 -13.23
CA PHE A 217 -11.38 1.43 -13.66
C PHE A 217 -12.54 0.51 -14.10
N SER A 218 -12.43 -0.80 -13.90
CA SER A 218 -13.46 -1.80 -14.25
C SER A 218 -13.85 -1.84 -15.73
N SER A 219 -13.09 -1.18 -16.61
CA SER A 219 -13.35 -1.13 -18.04
C SER A 219 -12.06 -0.91 -18.84
N PRO A 220 -11.82 -1.66 -19.93
CA PRO A 220 -10.69 -1.41 -20.81
C PRO A 220 -10.94 -0.18 -21.67
N LEU A 221 -9.87 0.43 -22.17
CA LEU A 221 -9.96 1.50 -23.15
C LEU A 221 -10.26 0.92 -24.53
N ALA A 222 -11.08 1.61 -25.32
CA ALA A 222 -11.21 1.29 -26.73
C ALA A 222 -9.84 1.43 -27.42
N PRO A 223 -9.45 0.56 -28.37
CA PRO A 223 -8.13 0.60 -28.99
C PRO A 223 -7.78 1.98 -29.58
N GLN A 224 -8.75 2.66 -30.18
CA GLN A 224 -8.57 4.01 -30.71
C GLN A 224 -8.26 5.04 -29.61
N ALA A 225 -8.90 4.93 -28.44
CA ALA A 225 -8.65 5.84 -27.32
C ALA A 225 -7.24 5.65 -26.74
N LEU A 226 -6.76 4.39 -26.69
CA LEU A 226 -5.39 4.08 -26.26
C LEU A 226 -4.36 4.70 -27.22
N GLU A 227 -4.58 4.56 -28.52
CA GLU A 227 -3.75 5.17 -29.55
C GLU A 227 -3.74 6.70 -29.46
N ASP A 228 -4.89 7.31 -29.18
CA ASP A 228 -5.00 8.77 -28.99
C ASP A 228 -4.23 9.24 -27.74
N VAL A 229 -4.25 8.45 -26.65
CA VAL A 229 -3.44 8.70 -25.46
C VAL A 229 -1.95 8.64 -25.82
N LYS A 230 -1.48 7.58 -26.50
CA LYS A 230 -0.08 7.46 -26.94
C LYS A 230 0.34 8.62 -27.84
N LYS A 231 -0.52 9.07 -28.76
CA LYS A 231 -0.26 10.24 -29.63
C LYS A 231 -0.09 11.52 -28.83
N VAL A 232 -0.92 11.73 -27.79
CA VAL A 232 -0.76 12.88 -26.89
C VAL A 232 0.58 12.84 -26.18
N VAL A 233 1.03 11.67 -25.73
CA VAL A 233 2.36 11.49 -25.11
C VAL A 233 3.47 11.78 -26.11
N LYS A 234 3.48 11.10 -27.28
CA LYS A 234 4.50 11.28 -28.34
C LYS A 234 4.64 12.75 -28.77
N LYS A 235 3.54 13.52 -28.78
CA LYS A 235 3.53 14.93 -29.16
C LYS A 235 4.23 15.83 -28.13
N ASN A 236 4.17 15.49 -26.85
CA ASN A 236 4.69 16.32 -25.75
C ASN A 236 6.03 15.82 -25.20
N MET A 237 6.34 14.54 -25.38
CA MET A 237 7.51 13.87 -24.83
C MET A 237 8.03 12.81 -25.81
N SER A 238 9.27 13.00 -26.29
CA SER A 238 9.86 12.13 -27.32
C SER A 238 10.20 10.74 -26.81
N ASP A 239 10.52 10.60 -25.54
CA ASP A 239 10.86 9.34 -24.84
C ASP A 239 9.68 8.76 -24.05
N GLY A 240 8.47 9.31 -24.23
CA GLY A 240 7.28 8.87 -23.51
C GLY A 240 6.61 7.62 -24.08
N VAL A 241 6.91 7.24 -25.32
CA VAL A 241 6.43 6.00 -25.95
C VAL A 241 7.58 5.37 -26.71
N CYS A 242 7.86 4.09 -26.46
CA CYS A 242 8.93 3.31 -27.09
C CYS A 242 8.36 1.98 -27.58
N GLU A 243 8.71 1.54 -28.78
CA GLU A 243 8.20 0.28 -29.39
C GLU A 243 6.66 0.13 -29.33
N ASP A 244 5.97 1.26 -29.43
CA ASP A 244 4.52 1.38 -29.25
C ASP A 244 3.96 1.05 -27.84
N GLY A 245 4.82 0.84 -26.84
CA GLY A 245 4.45 0.80 -25.43
C GLY A 245 4.73 2.11 -24.69
N LEU A 246 3.94 2.36 -23.64
CA LEU A 246 4.09 3.55 -22.81
C LEU A 246 5.29 3.39 -21.85
N THR A 247 6.26 4.29 -21.90
CA THR A 247 7.41 4.24 -20.97
C THR A 247 7.02 4.78 -19.59
N LEU A 248 7.87 4.57 -18.58
CA LEU A 248 7.69 5.18 -17.26
C LEU A 248 7.57 6.71 -17.33
N GLN A 249 8.37 7.38 -18.17
CA GLN A 249 8.29 8.83 -18.32
C GLN A 249 6.96 9.25 -18.96
N GLY A 250 6.48 8.50 -19.96
CA GLY A 250 5.16 8.71 -20.55
C GLY A 250 4.03 8.52 -19.54
N PHE A 251 4.11 7.48 -18.71
CA PHE A 251 3.15 7.20 -17.64
C PHE A 251 3.08 8.35 -16.62
N LEU A 252 4.23 8.80 -16.12
CA LEU A 252 4.30 9.96 -15.21
C LEU A 252 3.80 11.25 -15.86
N PHE A 253 4.08 11.44 -17.15
CA PHE A 253 3.57 12.58 -17.92
C PHE A 253 2.04 12.58 -18.01
N LEU A 254 1.41 11.42 -18.25
CA LEU A 254 -0.06 11.30 -18.29
C LEU A 254 -0.70 11.69 -16.96
N HIS A 255 -0.16 11.19 -15.85
CA HIS A 255 -0.64 11.56 -14.52
C HIS A 255 -0.44 13.05 -14.22
N THR A 256 0.69 13.63 -14.64
CA THR A 256 0.91 15.08 -14.57
C THR A 256 -0.17 15.85 -15.35
N LEU A 257 -0.49 15.41 -16.57
CA LEU A 257 -1.51 16.02 -17.42
C LEU A 257 -2.91 15.93 -16.81
N PHE A 258 -3.27 14.79 -16.19
CA PHE A 258 -4.54 14.64 -15.50
C PHE A 258 -4.66 15.62 -14.34
N ILE A 259 -3.63 15.74 -13.51
CA ILE A 259 -3.63 16.67 -12.37
C ILE A 259 -3.75 18.13 -12.87
N GLN A 260 -2.95 18.52 -13.87
CA GLN A 260 -2.97 19.88 -14.43
C GLN A 260 -4.32 20.24 -15.08
N ARG A 261 -5.09 19.25 -15.53
CA ARG A 261 -6.44 19.45 -16.08
C ARG A 261 -7.55 19.36 -15.03
N GLY A 262 -7.22 19.31 -13.74
CA GLY A 262 -8.19 19.20 -12.65
C GLY A 262 -8.84 17.82 -12.52
N ARG A 263 -8.23 16.80 -13.15
CA ARG A 263 -8.67 15.39 -13.14
C ARG A 263 -7.80 14.51 -12.24
N HIS A 264 -7.38 15.03 -11.09
CA HIS A 264 -6.50 14.32 -10.16
C HIS A 264 -7.18 13.10 -9.49
N GLU A 265 -8.52 13.03 -9.48
CA GLU A 265 -9.29 11.86 -9.06
C GLU A 265 -8.90 10.59 -9.80
N THR A 266 -8.57 10.69 -11.09
CA THR A 266 -8.08 9.55 -11.89
C THR A 266 -6.77 9.01 -11.36
N THR A 267 -5.89 9.91 -10.88
CA THR A 267 -4.60 9.51 -10.27
C THR A 267 -4.83 8.90 -8.90
N TRP A 268 -5.73 9.47 -8.09
CA TRP A 268 -6.10 8.91 -6.79
C TRP A 268 -6.77 7.55 -6.89
N ALA A 269 -7.62 7.32 -7.90
CA ALA A 269 -8.23 6.03 -8.15
C ALA A 269 -7.17 4.94 -8.38
N VAL A 270 -6.16 5.22 -9.20
CA VAL A 270 -5.02 4.33 -9.42
C VAL A 270 -4.24 4.10 -8.12
N LEU A 271 -3.86 5.18 -7.42
CA LEU A 271 -3.10 5.07 -6.17
C LEU A 271 -3.82 4.20 -5.12
N ARG A 272 -5.10 4.46 -4.88
CA ARG A 272 -5.91 3.71 -3.92
C ARG A 272 -6.13 2.26 -4.33
N HIS A 273 -6.29 2.00 -5.63
CA HIS A 273 -6.40 0.63 -6.13
C HIS A 273 -5.12 -0.17 -5.83
N PHE A 274 -3.96 0.48 -5.86
CA PHE A 274 -2.67 -0.13 -5.52
C PHE A 274 -2.33 -0.07 -4.02
N GLY A 275 -3.33 0.24 -3.17
CA GLY A 275 -3.21 0.20 -1.72
C GLY A 275 -2.67 1.46 -1.06
N TYR A 276 -2.46 2.56 -1.81
CA TYR A 276 -1.98 3.82 -1.24
C TYR A 276 -3.10 4.62 -0.56
N ASP A 277 -2.75 5.27 0.54
CA ASP A 277 -3.58 6.24 1.24
C ASP A 277 -3.29 7.69 0.82
N ASP A 278 -3.93 8.65 1.50
CA ASP A 278 -3.84 10.07 1.18
C ASP A 278 -2.46 10.69 1.48
N ASP A 279 -1.62 10.00 2.28
CA ASP A 279 -0.24 10.36 2.57
C ASP A 279 0.76 9.70 1.59
N LEU A 280 0.23 8.91 0.64
CA LEU A 280 1.00 8.13 -0.34
C LEU A 280 1.86 7.05 0.31
N GLU A 281 1.37 6.50 1.43
CA GLU A 281 1.90 5.31 2.08
C GLU A 281 0.99 4.11 1.78
N LEU A 282 1.56 2.90 1.81
CA LEU A 282 0.74 1.70 1.64
C LEU A 282 -0.05 1.45 2.92
N HIS A 283 -1.37 1.36 2.78
CA HIS A 283 -2.28 1.20 3.90
C HIS A 283 -1.97 -0.10 4.66
N GLN A 284 -2.01 -0.05 5.99
CA GLN A 284 -1.68 -1.19 6.84
C GLN A 284 -2.57 -2.41 6.54
N ASP A 285 -3.88 -2.21 6.31
CA ASP A 285 -4.79 -3.31 5.96
C ASP A 285 -4.46 -3.98 4.61
N TYR A 286 -3.79 -3.26 3.69
CA TYR A 286 -3.34 -3.83 2.41
C TYR A 286 -2.11 -4.73 2.60
N LEU A 287 -1.16 -4.32 3.44
CA LEU A 287 0.07 -5.07 3.73
C LEU A 287 -0.13 -6.19 4.74
N PHE A 288 -1.01 -5.99 5.72
CA PHE A 288 -1.24 -6.90 6.85
C PHE A 288 -2.71 -7.35 6.90
N PRO A 289 -3.21 -8.06 5.87
CA PRO A 289 -4.56 -8.56 5.89
C PRO A 289 -4.75 -9.59 7.02
N LEU A 290 -5.95 -9.61 7.60
CA LEU A 290 -6.26 -10.52 8.70
C LEU A 290 -6.21 -11.98 8.23
N LEU A 291 -5.26 -12.75 8.76
CA LEU A 291 -5.19 -14.20 8.60
C LEU A 291 -5.15 -14.88 9.99
N ARG A 292 -6.18 -15.66 10.30
CA ARG A 292 -6.24 -16.41 11.57
C ARG A 292 -5.58 -17.77 11.41
N ILE A 293 -4.55 -18.04 12.21
CA ILE A 293 -3.85 -19.33 12.26
C ILE A 293 -4.24 -20.04 13.56
N PRO A 294 -4.98 -21.16 13.50
CA PRO A 294 -5.27 -21.95 14.69
C PRO A 294 -4.00 -22.56 15.30
N ALA A 295 -4.05 -22.91 16.58
CA ALA A 295 -2.95 -23.62 17.25
C ALA A 295 -2.67 -24.98 16.55
N ASP A 296 -1.39 -25.38 16.56
CA ASP A 296 -0.88 -26.62 15.95
C ASP A 296 -1.04 -26.72 14.41
N CYS A 297 -1.42 -25.64 13.72
CA CYS A 297 -1.45 -25.53 12.26
C CYS A 297 -0.15 -24.91 11.72
N SER A 298 0.11 -25.09 10.42
CA SER A 298 1.19 -24.40 9.69
C SER A 298 0.64 -23.59 8.52
N THR A 299 1.46 -22.70 7.96
CA THR A 299 1.15 -21.89 6.78
C THR A 299 2.03 -22.28 5.61
N GLU A 300 1.42 -22.46 4.44
CA GLU A 300 2.08 -22.86 3.20
C GLU A 300 1.60 -21.98 2.06
N LEU A 301 2.43 -21.77 1.03
CA LEU A 301 1.99 -21.14 -0.21
C LEU A 301 1.10 -22.09 -0.99
N ASN A 302 0.00 -21.59 -1.54
CA ASN A 302 -0.79 -22.39 -2.48
C ASN A 302 -0.17 -22.42 -3.89
N HIS A 303 -0.76 -23.21 -4.78
CA HIS A 303 -0.27 -23.37 -6.14
C HIS A 303 -0.26 -22.05 -6.93
N ASN A 304 -1.32 -21.23 -6.81
CA ASN A 304 -1.41 -19.95 -7.53
C ASN A 304 -0.35 -18.95 -7.06
N ALA A 305 -0.07 -18.91 -5.74
CA ALA A 305 1.01 -18.10 -5.19
C ALA A 305 2.38 -18.57 -5.69
N SER A 306 2.58 -19.87 -5.83
CA SER A 306 3.81 -20.44 -6.39
C SER A 306 3.99 -20.06 -7.86
N LEU A 307 2.93 -20.10 -8.67
CA LEU A 307 2.95 -19.64 -10.06
C LEU A 307 3.23 -18.13 -10.17
N PHE A 308 2.66 -17.32 -9.27
CA PHE A 308 2.96 -15.90 -9.21
C PHE A 308 4.44 -15.65 -8.91
N LEU A 309 5.00 -16.31 -7.89
CA LEU A 309 6.41 -16.17 -7.54
C LEU A 309 7.33 -16.69 -8.65
N GLN A 310 6.92 -17.74 -9.36
CA GLN A 310 7.61 -18.18 -10.56
C GLN A 310 7.63 -17.09 -11.63
N SER A 311 6.47 -16.46 -11.92
CA SER A 311 6.45 -15.36 -12.88
C SER A 311 7.30 -14.17 -12.44
N VAL A 312 7.37 -13.88 -11.13
CA VAL A 312 8.27 -12.84 -10.60
C VAL A 312 9.73 -13.22 -10.82
N PHE A 313 10.12 -14.47 -10.58
CA PHE A 313 11.48 -14.92 -10.86
C PHE A 313 11.82 -14.78 -12.34
N ASP A 314 11.01 -15.38 -13.23
CA ASP A 314 11.24 -15.41 -14.68
C ASP A 314 11.28 -13.99 -15.29
N LYS A 315 10.48 -13.07 -14.72
CA LYS A 315 10.43 -11.65 -15.08
C LYS A 315 11.76 -10.91 -14.80
N HIS A 316 12.53 -11.37 -13.82
CA HIS A 316 13.76 -10.70 -13.37
C HIS A 316 15.05 -11.47 -13.71
N ASP A 317 14.99 -12.76 -14.05
CA ASP A 317 16.09 -13.55 -14.63
C ASP A 317 16.30 -13.13 -16.10
N LYS A 318 17.03 -12.03 -16.31
CA LYS A 318 17.20 -11.40 -17.63
C LYS A 318 18.21 -12.14 -18.48
N ASP A 319 19.24 -12.71 -17.86
CA ASP A 319 20.26 -13.50 -18.55
C ASP A 319 19.87 -14.98 -18.76
N ARG A 320 18.75 -15.41 -18.15
CA ARG A 320 18.14 -16.75 -18.29
C ARG A 320 19.08 -17.85 -17.81
N ASP A 321 19.85 -17.57 -16.77
CA ASP A 321 20.78 -18.53 -16.18
C ASP A 321 20.13 -19.41 -15.09
N GLY A 322 18.86 -19.15 -14.75
CA GLY A 322 18.12 -19.88 -13.72
C GLY A 322 18.49 -19.47 -12.29
N ALA A 323 19.17 -18.33 -12.13
CA ALA A 323 19.51 -17.71 -10.87
C ALA A 323 19.30 -16.18 -10.93
N LEU A 324 19.27 -15.54 -9.75
CA LEU A 324 19.20 -14.09 -9.64
C LEU A 324 20.55 -13.55 -9.20
N ASN A 325 21.24 -12.91 -10.13
CA ASN A 325 22.46 -12.17 -9.82
C ASN A 325 22.14 -10.94 -8.93
N PRO A 326 23.14 -10.28 -8.30
CA PRO A 326 22.89 -9.18 -7.37
C PRO A 326 22.12 -7.98 -7.98
N SER A 327 22.26 -7.75 -9.30
CA SER A 327 21.56 -6.66 -9.98
C SER A 327 20.09 -7.02 -10.23
N GLU A 328 19.82 -8.26 -10.61
CA GLU A 328 18.46 -8.78 -10.81
C GLU A 328 17.70 -8.89 -9.49
N LEU A 329 18.35 -9.40 -8.43
CA LEU A 329 17.75 -9.46 -7.11
C LEU A 329 17.40 -8.07 -6.58
N LYS A 330 18.24 -7.07 -6.87
CA LYS A 330 17.92 -5.67 -6.56
C LYS A 330 16.72 -5.17 -7.37
N ASP A 331 16.65 -5.49 -8.66
CA ASP A 331 15.51 -5.12 -9.52
C ASP A 331 14.18 -5.75 -9.04
N VAL A 332 14.19 -7.00 -8.57
CA VAL A 332 13.03 -7.65 -7.90
C VAL A 332 12.54 -6.81 -6.72
N PHE A 333 13.48 -6.33 -5.91
CA PHE A 333 13.18 -5.59 -4.68
C PHE A 333 13.09 -4.07 -4.87
N ASP A 334 13.18 -3.55 -6.08
CA ASP A 334 13.02 -2.11 -6.34
C ASP A 334 11.58 -1.63 -6.05
N VAL A 335 10.60 -2.53 -5.96
CA VAL A 335 9.22 -2.23 -5.52
C VAL A 335 9.05 -2.33 -3.99
N PHE A 336 10.11 -2.65 -3.26
CA PHE A 336 10.12 -2.72 -1.80
C PHE A 336 10.64 -1.41 -1.20
N PRO A 337 10.16 -1.00 -0.01
CA PRO A 337 10.69 0.16 0.70
C PRO A 337 12.08 -0.07 1.30
N TYR A 338 12.53 -1.32 1.41
CA TYR A 338 13.83 -1.73 1.95
C TYR A 338 14.29 -3.06 1.32
N MET A 339 15.56 -3.43 1.48
CA MET A 339 16.06 -4.75 1.06
C MET A 339 15.53 -5.83 2.02
N PRO A 340 14.61 -6.72 1.59
CA PRO A 340 13.94 -7.65 2.51
C PRO A 340 14.83 -8.83 2.93
N TRP A 341 15.82 -9.17 2.10
CA TRP A 341 16.68 -10.33 2.31
C TRP A 341 18.08 -9.89 2.73
N GLY A 342 18.51 -10.39 3.88
CA GLY A 342 19.89 -10.26 4.34
C GLY A 342 20.84 -11.14 3.54
N PRO A 343 22.17 -10.94 3.69
CA PRO A 343 23.17 -11.73 2.98
C PRO A 343 23.25 -13.19 3.48
N ASP A 344 22.62 -13.50 4.61
CA ASP A 344 22.45 -14.84 5.15
C ASP A 344 21.49 -15.71 4.33
N VAL A 345 20.57 -15.10 3.57
CA VAL A 345 19.63 -15.82 2.69
C VAL A 345 20.37 -16.65 1.67
N ASN A 346 21.46 -16.13 1.09
CA ASN A 346 22.31 -16.90 0.17
C ASN A 346 22.86 -18.16 0.83
N ASN A 347 22.99 -18.22 2.16
CA ASN A 347 23.45 -19.42 2.88
C ASN A 347 22.31 -20.21 3.54
N THR A 348 21.06 -19.84 3.27
CA THR A 348 19.85 -20.51 3.76
C THR A 348 19.23 -21.41 2.69
N VAL A 349 19.40 -21.06 1.41
CA VAL A 349 18.76 -21.71 0.26
C VAL A 349 19.76 -22.12 -0.81
N CYS A 350 19.29 -22.86 -1.82
CA CYS A 350 20.13 -23.31 -2.95
C CYS A 350 20.63 -22.14 -3.79
N THR A 351 21.94 -22.08 -3.98
CA THR A 351 22.62 -21.11 -4.85
C THR A 351 23.40 -21.80 -5.96
N ASN A 352 23.65 -21.09 -7.07
CA ASN A 352 24.54 -21.57 -8.13
C ASN A 352 26.03 -21.47 -7.70
N ASP A 353 26.96 -21.80 -8.61
CA ASP A 353 28.41 -21.79 -8.36
C ASP A 353 28.96 -20.38 -8.04
N HIS A 354 28.25 -19.32 -8.40
CA HIS A 354 28.58 -17.94 -8.09
C HIS A 354 27.99 -17.46 -6.75
N GLY A 355 27.22 -18.30 -6.06
CA GLY A 355 26.51 -17.94 -4.83
C GLY A 355 25.21 -17.16 -5.06
N TRP A 356 24.72 -17.11 -6.30
CA TRP A 356 23.46 -16.45 -6.66
C TRP A 356 22.26 -17.35 -6.39
N ILE A 357 21.14 -16.77 -5.97
CA ILE A 357 19.95 -17.53 -5.56
C ILE A 357 19.32 -18.16 -6.80
N THR A 358 19.26 -19.49 -6.85
CA THR A 358 18.62 -20.22 -7.96
C THR A 358 17.10 -20.07 -7.93
N TYR A 359 16.40 -20.42 -9.01
CA TYR A 359 14.93 -20.52 -9.02
C TYR A 359 14.39 -21.35 -7.84
N GLN A 360 14.95 -22.54 -7.62
CA GLN A 360 14.55 -23.39 -6.50
C GLN A 360 14.87 -22.74 -5.15
N GLY A 361 16.00 -22.05 -5.05
CA GLY A 361 16.38 -21.30 -3.85
C GLY A 361 15.43 -20.14 -3.55
N PHE A 362 14.98 -19.43 -4.58
CA PHE A 362 14.02 -18.34 -4.50
C PHE A 362 12.68 -18.85 -3.93
N ILE A 363 12.10 -19.89 -4.52
CA ILE A 363 10.85 -20.51 -4.02
C ILE A 363 11.03 -21.06 -2.60
N SER A 364 12.19 -21.65 -2.30
CA SER A 364 12.50 -22.16 -0.96
C SER A 364 12.55 -21.04 0.09
N GLN A 365 13.10 -19.87 -0.25
CA GLN A 365 13.16 -18.71 0.65
C GLN A 365 11.75 -18.16 0.95
N TRP A 366 10.89 -18.10 -0.06
CA TRP A 366 9.48 -17.73 0.12
C TRP A 366 8.76 -18.75 0.99
N THR A 367 8.95 -20.05 0.72
CA THR A 367 8.37 -21.14 1.52
C THR A 367 8.80 -21.06 2.99
N LEU A 368 10.08 -20.80 3.24
CA LEU A 368 10.61 -20.59 4.60
C LEU A 368 9.96 -19.41 5.29
N THR A 369 9.88 -18.27 4.60
CA THR A 369 9.27 -17.05 5.12
C THR A 369 7.80 -17.27 5.45
N THR A 370 7.04 -17.93 4.56
CA THR A 370 5.63 -18.28 4.78
C THR A 370 5.44 -19.18 6.00
N TYR A 371 6.34 -20.14 6.23
CA TYR A 371 6.24 -21.09 7.35
C TYR A 371 6.60 -20.44 8.70
N LEU A 372 7.64 -19.59 8.73
CA LEU A 372 8.14 -19.00 9.98
C LEU A 372 7.48 -17.67 10.36
N ASP A 373 7.19 -16.81 9.37
CA ASP A 373 6.65 -15.47 9.56
C ASP A 373 5.68 -15.12 8.42
N VAL A 374 4.46 -15.67 8.51
CA VAL A 374 3.45 -15.47 7.47
C VAL A 374 3.08 -14.00 7.30
N GLN A 375 3.13 -13.18 8.36
CA GLN A 375 2.78 -11.76 8.27
C GLN A 375 3.77 -11.02 7.39
N ARG A 376 5.07 -11.30 7.54
CA ARG A 376 6.12 -10.78 6.64
C ARG A 376 5.96 -11.28 5.21
N CYS A 377 5.57 -12.55 5.02
CA CYS A 377 5.27 -13.07 3.69
C CYS A 377 4.11 -12.30 3.03
N LEU A 378 3.04 -12.01 3.77
CA LEU A 378 1.89 -11.24 3.28
C LEU A 378 2.30 -9.80 2.94
N GLU A 379 3.10 -9.16 3.78
CA GLU A 379 3.67 -7.83 3.53
C GLU A 379 4.47 -7.81 2.21
N TYR A 380 5.35 -8.80 2.00
CA TYR A 380 6.18 -8.89 0.79
C TYR A 380 5.36 -9.16 -0.47
N LEU A 381 4.33 -10.01 -0.39
CA LEU A 381 3.37 -10.21 -1.48
C LEU A 381 2.60 -8.91 -1.79
N GLY A 382 2.29 -8.10 -0.77
CA GLY A 382 1.75 -6.76 -0.91
C GLY A 382 2.70 -5.83 -1.67
N TYR A 383 3.99 -5.80 -1.34
CA TYR A 383 4.98 -5.01 -2.08
C TYR A 383 5.10 -5.43 -3.54
N LEU A 384 5.03 -6.73 -3.84
CA LEU A 384 5.01 -7.26 -5.21
C LEU A 384 3.68 -7.05 -5.95
N GLY A 385 2.61 -6.64 -5.26
CA GLY A 385 1.30 -6.42 -5.87
C GLY A 385 0.51 -7.71 -6.16
N TYR A 386 0.73 -8.79 -5.40
CA TYR A 386 0.10 -10.10 -5.64
C TYR A 386 -1.43 -9.99 -5.76
N SER A 387 -2.11 -9.38 -4.79
CA SER A 387 -3.59 -9.28 -4.82
C SER A 387 -4.12 -8.58 -6.07
N ILE A 388 -3.34 -7.67 -6.65
CA ILE A 388 -3.70 -6.88 -7.82
C ILE A 388 -3.51 -7.72 -9.08
N ILE A 389 -2.33 -8.31 -9.23
CA ILE A 389 -1.98 -9.13 -10.41
C ILE A 389 -2.83 -10.41 -10.45
N ALA A 390 -3.06 -11.05 -9.31
CA ALA A 390 -3.85 -12.26 -9.19
C ALA A 390 -5.37 -12.00 -9.09
N GLU A 391 -5.81 -10.74 -9.16
CA GLU A 391 -7.21 -10.30 -9.02
C GLU A 391 -7.90 -10.93 -7.78
N GLN A 392 -7.24 -10.88 -6.62
CA GLN A 392 -7.71 -11.41 -5.33
C GLN A 392 -8.05 -10.30 -4.34
N ASP A 393 -8.92 -10.58 -3.37
CA ASP A 393 -9.31 -9.60 -2.34
C ASP A 393 -8.15 -9.18 -1.43
N SER A 394 -7.18 -10.06 -1.17
CA SER A 394 -6.02 -9.75 -0.34
C SER A 394 -4.85 -10.72 -0.55
N GLN A 395 -3.69 -10.39 0.03
CA GLN A 395 -2.51 -11.27 0.02
C GLN A 395 -2.77 -12.60 0.74
N ALA A 396 -3.74 -12.65 1.67
CA ALA A 396 -4.06 -13.86 2.42
C ALA A 396 -4.58 -14.99 1.52
N ALA A 397 -5.11 -14.67 0.33
CA ALA A 397 -5.52 -15.64 -0.67
C ALA A 397 -4.35 -16.47 -1.24
N ALA A 398 -3.09 -16.07 -0.99
CA ALA A 398 -1.89 -16.84 -1.35
C ALA A 398 -1.62 -18.01 -0.39
N ILE A 399 -2.20 -17.98 0.82
CA ILE A 399 -1.79 -18.84 1.93
C ILE A 399 -2.79 -19.97 2.15
N THR A 400 -2.28 -21.19 2.23
CA THR A 400 -2.99 -22.36 2.75
C THR A 400 -2.67 -22.52 4.23
N VAL A 401 -3.68 -22.45 5.09
CA VAL A 401 -3.54 -22.85 6.50
C VAL A 401 -3.81 -24.33 6.60
N THR A 402 -2.81 -25.10 7.02
CA THR A 402 -2.94 -26.55 7.15
C THR A 402 -3.82 -26.89 8.35
N ARG A 403 -4.32 -28.13 8.40
CA ARG A 403 -5.05 -28.61 9.58
C ARG A 403 -4.11 -28.86 10.76
N SER A 404 -4.70 -28.97 11.95
CA SER A 404 -3.96 -29.24 13.18
C SER A 404 -3.12 -30.52 13.07
N LYS A 405 -1.88 -30.43 13.55
CA LYS A 405 -0.94 -31.56 13.63
C LYS A 405 -1.50 -32.75 14.41
N TRP A 406 -2.33 -32.49 15.43
CA TRP A 406 -2.97 -33.56 16.20
C TRP A 406 -3.86 -34.45 15.33
N VAL A 407 -4.61 -33.85 14.40
CA VAL A 407 -5.46 -34.59 13.44
C VAL A 407 -4.60 -35.45 12.52
N ASP A 408 -3.47 -34.92 12.04
CA ASP A 408 -2.54 -35.67 11.20
C ASP A 408 -1.97 -36.90 11.91
N LEU A 409 -1.58 -36.76 13.19
CA LEU A 409 -1.09 -37.87 14.01
C LEU A 409 -2.16 -38.92 14.29
N GLN A 410 -3.38 -38.48 14.60
CA GLN A 410 -4.49 -39.39 14.88
C GLN A 410 -4.88 -40.21 13.63
N GLN A 411 -4.87 -39.57 12.46
CA GLN A 411 -5.16 -40.22 11.17
C GLN A 411 -3.95 -40.93 10.55
N LYS A 412 -2.74 -40.72 11.09
CA LYS A 412 -1.47 -41.20 10.53
C LYS A 412 -1.27 -40.82 9.07
N GLN A 413 -1.77 -39.64 8.69
CA GLN A 413 -1.70 -39.11 7.33
C GLN A 413 -1.67 -37.59 7.40
N THR A 414 -0.84 -36.96 6.57
CA THR A 414 -0.79 -35.50 6.43
C THR A 414 -0.84 -35.09 4.97
N GLN A 415 -1.38 -33.90 4.72
CA GLN A 415 -1.35 -33.24 3.41
C GLN A 415 -0.32 -32.11 3.36
N ARG A 416 0.43 -31.89 4.46
CA ARG A 416 1.48 -30.87 4.51
C ARG A 416 2.55 -31.12 3.45
N CYS A 417 3.08 -30.03 2.94
CA CYS A 417 4.19 -30.05 2.00
C CYS A 417 5.49 -29.56 2.65
N VAL A 418 5.43 -28.86 3.77
CA VAL A 418 6.59 -28.34 4.49
C VAL A 418 6.73 -29.01 5.86
N PHE A 419 7.92 -29.54 6.15
CA PHE A 419 8.24 -30.21 7.42
C PHE A 419 9.42 -29.55 8.11
N HIS A 420 9.26 -29.28 9.40
CA HIS A 420 10.29 -28.63 10.23
C HIS A 420 11.11 -29.65 11.02
N CYS A 421 12.43 -29.58 10.88
CA CYS A 421 13.40 -30.38 11.61
C CYS A 421 14.33 -29.52 12.47
N ASN A 422 14.30 -29.74 13.79
CA ASN A 422 15.28 -29.14 14.69
C ASN A 422 16.54 -30.01 14.78
N VAL A 423 17.69 -29.40 14.55
CA VAL A 423 19.00 -30.03 14.53
C VAL A 423 19.76 -29.69 15.82
N PHE A 424 19.95 -30.69 16.66
CA PHE A 424 20.64 -30.59 17.94
C PHE A 424 21.98 -31.32 17.90
N GLY A 425 22.92 -30.87 18.74
CA GLY A 425 24.24 -31.47 18.87
C GLY A 425 25.17 -30.56 19.67
N SER A 426 26.24 -31.13 20.24
CA SER A 426 27.23 -30.36 21.00
C SER A 426 27.92 -29.30 20.14
N SER A 427 28.60 -28.34 20.78
CA SER A 427 29.46 -27.40 20.05
C SER A 427 30.52 -28.16 19.27
N GLY A 428 30.74 -27.77 18.01
CA GLY A 428 31.68 -28.46 17.13
C GLY A 428 31.19 -29.77 16.51
N SER A 429 29.97 -30.24 16.80
CA SER A 429 29.47 -31.53 16.28
C SER A 429 29.18 -31.55 14.77
N GLY A 430 29.36 -30.42 14.07
CA GLY A 430 29.15 -30.31 12.62
C GLY A 430 27.74 -29.91 12.18
N LYS A 431 26.89 -29.41 13.09
CA LYS A 431 25.51 -28.97 12.79
C LYS A 431 25.42 -28.00 11.59
N SER A 432 26.12 -26.88 11.63
CA SER A 432 26.08 -25.89 10.54
C SER A 432 26.55 -26.50 9.22
N SER A 433 27.57 -27.36 9.26
CA SER A 433 28.06 -28.06 8.07
C SER A 433 27.05 -29.05 7.51
N PHE A 434 26.24 -29.68 8.34
CA PHE A 434 25.13 -30.54 7.93
C PHE A 434 24.03 -29.74 7.22
N LEU A 435 23.65 -28.59 7.77
CA LEU A 435 22.70 -27.67 7.11
C LEU A 435 23.22 -27.21 5.74
N GLN A 436 24.47 -26.80 5.65
CA GLN A 436 25.07 -26.35 4.39
C GLN A 436 25.21 -27.49 3.37
N ALA A 437 25.52 -28.71 3.82
CA ALA A 437 25.57 -29.89 2.95
C ALA A 437 24.19 -30.20 2.36
N PHE A 438 23.11 -29.98 3.11
CA PHE A 438 21.73 -30.18 2.66
C PHE A 438 21.33 -29.27 1.49
N ILE A 439 21.89 -28.06 1.41
CA ILE A 439 21.75 -27.15 0.25
C ILE A 439 22.88 -27.29 -0.78
N GLY A 440 23.58 -28.44 -0.78
CA GLY A 440 24.54 -28.81 -1.82
C GLY A 440 25.96 -28.30 -1.63
N ARG A 441 26.34 -27.78 -0.46
CA ARG A 441 27.65 -27.16 -0.25
C ARG A 441 28.62 -28.07 0.50
N ASN A 442 29.73 -28.36 -0.15
CA ASN A 442 30.83 -29.10 0.48
C ASN A 442 31.62 -28.23 1.49
N LEU A 443 32.48 -28.88 2.28
CA LEU A 443 33.28 -28.21 3.31
C LEU A 443 34.23 -27.13 2.77
N ASN A 444 34.67 -27.19 1.51
CA ASN A 444 35.53 -26.16 0.94
C ASN A 444 34.74 -24.87 0.67
N CYS A 445 33.53 -25.00 0.12
CA CYS A 445 32.62 -23.86 -0.06
C CYS A 445 32.21 -23.26 1.30
N GLN A 446 32.02 -24.09 2.33
CA GLN A 446 31.65 -23.60 3.66
C GLN A 446 32.74 -22.74 4.31
N LYS A 447 34.02 -23.02 4.04
CA LYS A 447 35.15 -22.22 4.58
C LYS A 447 35.19 -20.79 4.06
N THR A 448 34.54 -20.50 2.94
CA THR A 448 34.48 -19.15 2.38
C THR A 448 33.30 -18.33 2.90
N ILE A 449 32.41 -18.94 3.67
CA ILE A 449 31.26 -18.24 4.27
C ILE A 449 31.74 -17.33 5.39
N ARG A 450 31.41 -16.04 5.28
CA ARG A 450 31.70 -15.05 6.32
C ARG A 450 30.78 -15.26 7.52
N ASP A 451 31.27 -14.97 8.71
CA ASP A 451 30.50 -15.11 9.95
C ASP A 451 29.19 -14.31 9.91
N GLU A 452 29.23 -13.10 9.36
CA GLU A 452 28.08 -12.19 9.20
C GLU A 452 27.00 -12.71 8.22
N HIS A 453 27.33 -13.71 7.40
CA HIS A 453 26.39 -14.33 6.45
C HIS A 453 25.93 -15.73 6.91
N LYS A 454 26.33 -16.20 8.10
CA LYS A 454 25.90 -17.51 8.58
C LYS A 454 24.40 -17.52 8.82
N SER A 455 23.75 -18.58 8.37
CA SER A 455 22.34 -18.85 8.67
C SER A 455 22.22 -20.05 9.59
N HIS A 456 21.26 -19.97 10.51
CA HIS A 456 20.83 -21.09 11.35
C HIS A 456 19.71 -21.91 10.72
N TYR A 457 19.32 -21.56 9.50
CA TYR A 457 18.30 -22.27 8.74
C TYR A 457 18.88 -22.81 7.43
N ALA A 458 18.35 -23.94 6.99
CA ALA A 458 18.54 -24.42 5.63
C ALA A 458 17.24 -25.04 5.14
N ILE A 459 16.80 -24.69 3.94
CA ILE A 459 15.59 -25.25 3.35
C ILE A 459 15.86 -25.70 1.91
N ASN A 460 15.33 -26.87 1.56
CA ASN A 460 15.40 -27.40 0.22
C ASN A 460 14.25 -28.38 -0.05
N MET A 461 13.99 -28.64 -1.32
CA MET A 461 13.04 -29.66 -1.75
C MET A 461 13.70 -31.05 -1.69
N VAL A 462 12.94 -32.02 -1.21
CA VAL A 462 13.31 -33.43 -1.09
C VAL A 462 12.23 -34.31 -1.71
N HIS A 463 12.64 -35.46 -2.26
CA HIS A 463 11.72 -36.44 -2.82
C HIS A 463 11.50 -37.57 -1.81
N VAL A 464 10.24 -37.77 -1.41
CA VAL A 464 9.82 -38.86 -0.52
C VAL A 464 8.76 -39.68 -1.23
N TYR A 465 9.10 -40.93 -1.59
CA TYR A 465 8.23 -41.85 -2.34
C TYR A 465 7.61 -41.23 -3.63
N GLY A 466 8.40 -40.43 -4.35
CA GLY A 466 7.96 -39.76 -5.59
C GLY A 466 7.14 -38.48 -5.38
N GLN A 467 6.97 -38.02 -4.13
CA GLN A 467 6.36 -36.73 -3.83
C GLN A 467 7.45 -35.70 -3.49
N GLU A 468 7.31 -34.51 -4.05
CA GLU A 468 8.13 -33.36 -3.68
C GLU A 468 7.62 -32.76 -2.37
N LYS A 469 8.54 -32.58 -1.41
CA LYS A 469 8.28 -31.97 -0.10
C LYS A 469 9.40 -31.00 0.24
N TYR A 470 9.13 -30.01 1.07
CA TYR A 470 10.14 -29.12 1.63
C TYR A 470 10.56 -29.59 3.01
N LEU A 471 11.86 -29.71 3.22
CA LEU A 471 12.44 -29.95 4.54
C LEU A 471 13.15 -28.68 5.00
N LEU A 472 12.69 -28.16 6.15
CA LEU A 472 13.25 -26.99 6.81
C LEU A 472 14.11 -27.49 7.97
N LEU A 473 15.42 -27.27 7.90
CA LEU A 473 16.36 -27.55 8.98
C LEU A 473 16.63 -26.28 9.78
N ARG A 474 16.52 -26.36 11.11
CA ARG A 474 16.88 -25.29 12.04
C ARG A 474 17.99 -25.79 12.97
N GLU A 475 19.13 -25.14 12.95
CA GLU A 475 20.21 -25.38 13.90
C GLU A 475 19.86 -24.76 15.26
N ILE A 476 19.87 -25.58 16.32
CA ILE A 476 19.70 -25.11 17.69
C ILE A 476 21.07 -24.91 18.34
N CYS A 477 21.38 -23.65 18.65
CA CYS A 477 22.66 -23.24 19.23
C CYS A 477 22.63 -23.08 20.75
N SER A 478 21.45 -23.16 21.38
CA SER A 478 21.28 -22.96 22.82
C SER A 478 21.83 -24.15 23.62
N ASP A 479 22.44 -23.87 24.78
CA ASP A 479 22.68 -24.90 25.78
C ASP A 479 21.34 -25.50 26.21
N LEU A 480 21.35 -26.80 26.55
CA LEU A 480 20.18 -27.58 26.93
C LEU A 480 19.31 -26.94 28.03
N GLU A 481 19.91 -26.13 28.90
CA GLU A 481 19.24 -25.42 29.99
C GLU A 481 18.36 -24.24 29.51
N PHE A 482 18.55 -23.77 28.27
CA PHE A 482 17.84 -22.62 27.68
C PHE A 482 16.94 -22.99 26.50
N VAL A 483 16.66 -24.27 26.28
CA VAL A 483 15.77 -24.73 25.20
C VAL A 483 14.33 -24.33 25.55
N SER A 484 13.72 -23.48 24.71
CA SER A 484 12.34 -23.04 24.89
C SER A 484 11.33 -24.08 24.39
N GLU A 485 10.04 -23.92 24.73
CA GLU A 485 8.97 -24.72 24.12
C GLU A 485 8.90 -24.56 22.59
N SER A 486 9.25 -23.37 22.06
CA SER A 486 9.32 -23.15 20.61
C SER A 486 10.46 -23.93 19.95
N ASP A 487 11.58 -24.14 20.64
CA ASP A 487 12.69 -24.97 20.18
C ASP A 487 12.37 -26.47 20.26
N LEU A 488 11.32 -26.87 20.97
CA LEU A 488 10.80 -28.23 20.99
C LEU A 488 9.72 -28.47 19.92
N CYS A 489 9.17 -27.40 19.33
CA CYS A 489 8.13 -27.49 18.30
C CYS A 489 8.74 -27.78 16.92
N CYS A 490 8.71 -29.06 16.51
CA CYS A 490 9.12 -29.51 15.19
C CYS A 490 8.40 -30.80 14.79
N ASP A 491 8.50 -31.17 13.52
CA ASP A 491 7.95 -32.43 12.98
C ASP A 491 8.92 -33.61 13.18
N VAL A 492 10.22 -33.33 13.18
CA VAL A 492 11.26 -34.35 13.40
C VAL A 492 12.48 -33.74 14.10
N VAL A 493 13.11 -34.49 14.99
CA VAL A 493 14.34 -34.07 15.69
C VAL A 493 15.54 -34.80 15.08
N CYS A 494 16.56 -34.05 14.68
CA CYS A 494 17.83 -34.58 14.22
C CYS A 494 18.89 -34.40 15.32
N LEU A 495 19.39 -35.51 15.86
CA LEU A 495 20.44 -35.52 16.89
C LEU A 495 21.79 -35.85 16.23
N ILE A 496 22.69 -34.86 16.20
CA ILE A 496 24.02 -34.96 15.59
C ILE A 496 25.08 -35.04 16.68
N TYR A 497 25.95 -36.05 16.58
CA TYR A 497 27.13 -36.20 17.41
C TYR A 497 28.37 -36.36 16.52
N ASP A 498 29.54 -35.98 17.05
CA ASP A 498 30.81 -36.14 16.37
C ASP A 498 31.47 -37.45 16.80
N ILE A 499 31.73 -38.33 15.85
CA ILE A 499 32.38 -39.63 16.07
C ILE A 499 33.82 -39.44 16.60
N SER A 500 34.44 -38.28 16.34
CA SER A 500 35.78 -37.94 16.84
C SER A 500 35.79 -37.43 18.29
N ASP A 501 34.65 -36.95 18.80
CA ASP A 501 34.47 -36.53 20.19
C ASP A 501 33.63 -37.54 20.98
N PRO A 502 34.24 -38.33 21.89
CA PRO A 502 33.52 -39.35 22.66
C PRO A 502 32.46 -38.78 23.60
N ASN A 503 32.50 -37.49 23.93
CA ASN A 503 31.52 -36.85 24.82
C ASN A 503 30.28 -36.32 24.08
N SER A 504 30.39 -36.12 22.76
CA SER A 504 29.33 -35.49 21.95
C SER A 504 28.01 -36.27 21.95
N PHE A 505 28.07 -37.61 22.04
CA PHE A 505 26.87 -38.46 22.08
C PHE A 505 26.05 -38.27 23.36
N ASN A 506 26.69 -37.95 24.49
CA ASN A 506 25.98 -37.73 25.74
C ASN A 506 25.01 -36.54 25.64
N TYR A 507 25.36 -35.51 24.86
CA TYR A 507 24.47 -34.40 24.57
C TYR A 507 23.18 -34.88 23.88
N CYS A 508 23.29 -35.76 22.89
CA CYS A 508 22.12 -36.33 22.19
C CYS A 508 21.21 -37.09 23.16
N VAL A 509 21.78 -37.85 24.10
CA VAL A 509 21.02 -38.58 25.13
C VAL A 509 20.26 -37.61 26.04
N GLN A 510 20.88 -36.49 26.42
CA GLN A 510 20.23 -35.47 27.25
C GLN A 510 19.07 -34.79 26.49
N VAL A 511 19.28 -34.38 25.24
CA VAL A 511 18.21 -33.83 24.38
C VAL A 511 17.04 -34.82 24.26
N PHE A 512 17.34 -36.09 23.96
CA PHE A 512 16.32 -37.12 23.82
C PHE A 512 15.48 -37.28 25.09
N LYS A 513 16.11 -37.25 26.26
CA LYS A 513 15.39 -37.30 27.55
C LYS A 513 14.42 -36.13 27.69
N VAL A 514 14.84 -34.90 27.37
CA VAL A 514 13.97 -33.72 27.39
C VAL A 514 12.73 -33.95 26.52
N PHE A 515 12.91 -34.27 25.23
CA PHE A 515 11.79 -34.54 24.32
C PHE A 515 10.89 -35.68 24.80
N SER A 516 11.46 -36.75 25.35
CA SER A 516 10.68 -37.88 25.87
C SER A 516 9.78 -37.47 27.03
N HIS A 517 10.25 -36.63 27.96
CA HIS A 517 9.43 -36.12 29.05
C HIS A 517 8.33 -35.19 28.56
N THR A 518 8.63 -34.29 27.62
CA THR A 518 7.64 -33.34 27.08
C THR A 518 6.56 -34.05 26.25
N TRP A 519 6.93 -35.03 25.43
CA TRP A 519 5.98 -35.75 24.57
C TRP A 519 5.12 -36.74 25.37
N ILE A 520 5.67 -37.38 26.41
CA ILE A 520 4.90 -38.27 27.30
C ILE A 520 3.89 -37.47 28.13
N ASN A 521 4.27 -36.30 28.67
CA ASN A 521 3.36 -35.48 29.46
C ASN A 521 2.33 -34.73 28.60
N GLY A 522 2.70 -34.26 27.41
CA GLY A 522 1.78 -33.59 26.48
C GLY A 522 0.69 -34.50 25.88
N LEU A 523 0.89 -35.82 25.91
CA LEU A 523 -0.12 -36.84 25.57
C LEU A 523 -1.06 -37.18 26.73
N ALA A 524 -0.70 -36.82 27.97
CA ALA A 524 -1.51 -37.08 29.17
C ALA A 524 -2.50 -35.94 29.49
N ASP A 525 -2.23 -34.73 29.01
CA ASP A 525 -3.02 -33.51 29.29
C ASP A 525 -3.97 -33.08 28.14
N LYS A 526 -4.13 -33.89 27.07
CA LYS A 526 -5.04 -33.61 25.94
C LYS A 526 -6.05 -34.72 25.68
#